data_AF-A0A8T8D2G2-F1
#
_entry.id   AF-A0A8T8D2G2-F1
#
_cell.length_a   1.000
_cell.length_b   1.000
_cell.length_c   1.000
_cell.angle_alpha   90.00
_cell.angle_beta   90.00
_cell.angle_gamma   90.00
#
_symmetry.space_group_name_H-M   'P 1'
#
loop_
_entity.id
_entity.type
_entity.pdbx_description
1 polymer ?
#
loop_
_entity_poly.entity_id
_entity_poly.type
_entity_poly.pdbx_seq_one_letter_code
_entity_poly.pdbx_strand_id
1 'polypeptide(L)' 'MQTQAQQFAARIASRPPQALRFAKRLLKAARRLDLPDFLDLCAVFQGICHKTRDHLEAVEALLAKRPAQFQGR' A
#
# COMPACT_ATOMS: atom_id res chain seq x y z
N MET A 1 -22.33 -18.41 -4.96
CA MET A 1 -21.96 -17.07 -5.48
C MET A 1 -21.23 -16.31 -4.39
N GLN A 2 -20.11 -15.63 -4.70
CA GLN A 2 -19.44 -14.75 -3.73
C GLN A 2 -20.19 -13.43 -3.59
N THR A 3 -20.32 -12.93 -2.35
CA THR A 3 -20.96 -11.64 -2.08
C THR A 3 -20.09 -10.46 -2.54
N GLN A 4 -20.69 -9.30 -2.78
CA GLN A 4 -19.92 -8.08 -3.11
C GLN A 4 -18.86 -7.75 -2.06
N ALA A 5 -19.17 -7.98 -0.78
CA ALA A 5 -18.22 -7.79 0.31
C ALA A 5 -17.00 -8.72 0.19
N GLN A 6 -17.19 -9.98 -0.20
CA GLN A 6 -16.09 -10.93 -0.41
C GLN A 6 -15.22 -10.53 -1.60
N GLN A 7 -15.83 -10.10 -2.70
CA GLN A 7 -15.10 -9.61 -3.88
C GLN A 7 -14.24 -8.38 -3.54
N PHE A 8 -14.82 -7.44 -2.76
CA PHE A 8 -14.09 -6.27 -2.30
C PHE A 8 -12.93 -6.62 -1.36
N ALA A 9 -13.15 -7.55 -0.42
CA ALA A 9 -12.11 -8.04 0.48
C ALA A 9 -10.95 -8.68 -0.29
N ALA A 10 -11.24 -9.49 -1.32
CA ALA A 10 -10.23 -10.10 -2.18
C ALA A 10 -9.38 -9.05 -2.90
N ARG A 11 -10.00 -7.97 -3.42
CA ARG A 11 -9.29 -6.85 -4.05
C ARG A 11 -8.41 -6.06 -3.08
N ILE A 12 -8.77 -6.02 -1.79
CA ILE A 12 -7.93 -5.40 -0.76
C ILE A 12 -6.77 -6.32 -0.42
N ALA A 13 -7.04 -7.62 -0.25
CA ALA A 13 -6.05 -8.63 0.11
C ALA A 13 -4.98 -8.85 -0.98
N SER A 14 -5.29 -8.54 -2.24
CA SER A 14 -4.32 -8.62 -3.35
C SER A 14 -3.30 -7.46 -3.39
N ARG A 15 -3.37 -6.50 -2.48
CA ARG A 15 -2.43 -5.36 -2.39
C ARG A 15 -1.29 -5.65 -1.40
N PRO A 16 -0.16 -4.93 -1.48
CA PRO A 16 0.91 -5.07 -0.49
C PRO A 16 0.42 -4.76 0.92
N PRO A 17 0.48 -5.71 1.88
CA PRO A 17 -0.08 -5.52 3.21
C PRO A 17 0.51 -4.33 3.96
N GLN A 18 1.82 -4.11 3.85
CA GLN A 18 2.50 -3.04 4.56
C GLN A 18 2.14 -1.65 3.99
N ALA A 19 2.17 -1.50 2.67
CA ALA A 19 1.78 -0.26 2.01
C ALA A 19 0.30 0.09 2.30
N LEU A 20 -0.59 -0.90 2.30
CA LEU A 20 -1.99 -0.70 2.65
C LEU A 20 -2.19 -0.20 4.08
N ARG A 21 -1.43 -0.74 5.05
CA ARG A 21 -1.45 -0.27 6.44
C ARG A 21 -0.95 1.17 6.56
N PHE A 22 0.11 1.54 5.85
CA PHE A 22 0.62 2.91 5.84
C PHE A 22 -0.37 3.88 5.19
N ALA A 23 -0.95 3.53 4.04
CA ALA A 23 -1.98 4.33 3.40
C ALA A 23 -3.17 4.58 4.34
N LYS A 24 -3.63 3.55 5.07
CA LYS A 24 -4.68 3.69 6.08
C LYS A 24 -4.27 4.60 7.25
N ARG A 25 -3.00 4.57 7.67
CA ARG A 25 -2.47 5.48 8.70
C ARG A 25 -2.42 6.93 8.20
N LEU A 26 -1.97 7.16 6.96
CA LEU A 26 -1.95 8.49 6.34
C LEU A 26 -3.36 9.08 6.25
N LEU A 27 -4.35 8.31 5.79
CA LEU A 27 -5.74 8.78 5.74
C LEU A 27 -6.29 9.21 7.11
N LYS A 28 -5.87 8.53 8.19
CA LYS A 28 -6.23 8.93 9.56
C LYS A 28 -5.47 10.17 10.03
N ALA A 29 -4.19 10.28 9.67
CA ALA A 29 -3.32 11.38 10.06
C ALA A 29 -3.67 12.70 9.35
N ALA A 30 -4.09 12.63 8.08
CA ALA A 30 -4.47 13.78 7.26
C ALA A 30 -5.60 14.64 7.87
N ARG A 31 -6.39 14.07 8.79
CA ARG A 31 -7.46 14.79 9.51
C ARG A 31 -6.97 15.59 10.72
N ARG A 32 -5.71 15.42 11.12
CA ARG A 32 -5.16 15.91 12.40
C ARG A 32 -3.88 16.72 12.24
N LEU A 33 -3.12 16.47 11.19
CA LEU A 33 -1.86 17.15 10.91
C LEU A 33 -2.09 18.31 9.94
N ASP A 34 -1.31 19.37 10.14
CA ASP A 34 -1.17 20.40 9.12
C ASP A 34 -0.35 19.87 7.94
N LEU A 35 -0.46 20.57 6.81
CA LEU A 35 0.08 20.10 5.54
C LEU A 35 1.60 19.77 5.59
N PRO A 36 2.48 20.60 6.17
CA PRO A 36 3.91 20.30 6.20
C PRO A 36 4.22 18.97 6.93
N ASP A 37 3.72 18.81 8.14
CA ASP A 37 3.91 17.59 8.95
C ASP A 37 3.33 16.35 8.27
N PHE A 38 2.19 16.52 7.58
CA PHE A 38 1.57 15.44 6.82
C PHE A 38 2.46 14.99 5.64
N LEU A 39 3.08 15.92 4.93
CA LEU A 39 3.99 15.62 3.81
C LEU A 39 5.28 14.96 4.31
N ASP A 40 5.82 15.37 5.45
CA ASP A 40 6.96 14.71 6.06
C ASP A 40 6.63 13.25 6.45
N LEU A 41 5.45 13.02 7.02
CA LEU A 41 4.98 11.67 7.32
C LEU A 41 4.79 10.82 6.06
N CYS A 42 4.28 11.42 4.98
CA CYS A 42 4.18 10.77 3.67
C CYS A 42 5.57 10.36 3.16
N ALA A 43 6.56 11.25 3.22
CA ALA A 43 7.91 11.00 2.77
C ALA A 43 8.56 9.84 3.56
N VAL A 44 8.39 9.80 4.88
CA VAL A 44 8.90 8.70 5.73
C VAL A 44 8.29 7.37 5.30
N PHE A 45 6.97 7.27 5.19
CA PHE A 45 6.33 6.01 4.80
C PHE A 45 6.65 5.59 3.36
N GLN A 46 6.76 6.55 2.44
CA GLN A 46 7.18 6.29 1.08
C GLN A 46 8.62 5.78 1.03
N GLY A 47 9.52 6.35 1.84
CA GLY A 47 10.91 5.91 1.96
C GLY A 47 11.03 4.50 2.55
N ILE A 48 10.17 4.14 3.50
CA ILE A 48 10.09 2.77 4.03
C ILE A 48 9.61 1.82 2.94
N CYS A 49 8.48 2.13 2.27
CA CYS A 49 7.91 1.28 1.22
C CYS A 49 8.89 1.02 0.07
N HIS A 50 9.64 2.03 -0.40
CA HIS A 50 10.60 1.83 -1.50
C HIS A 50 11.70 0.80 -1.21
N LYS A 51 11.94 0.51 0.08
CA LYS A 51 12.96 -0.45 0.51
C LYS A 51 12.40 -1.86 0.75
N THR A 52 11.10 -2.08 0.59
CA THR A 52 10.48 -3.39 0.83
C THR A 52 10.56 -4.28 -0.40
N ARG A 53 10.47 -5.60 -0.19
CA ARG A 53 10.46 -6.55 -1.31
C ARG A 53 9.17 -6.44 -2.11
N ASP A 54 8.06 -6.18 -1.42
CA ASP A 54 6.77 -5.96 -2.08
C ASP A 54 6.80 -4.77 -3.06
N HIS A 55 7.62 -3.73 -2.80
CA HIS A 55 7.77 -2.63 -3.75
C HIS A 55 8.56 -3.05 -4.99
N LEU A 56 9.70 -3.74 -4.81
CA LEU A 56 10.48 -4.27 -5.93
C LEU A 56 9.63 -5.22 -6.79
N GLU A 57 8.92 -6.15 -6.18
CA GLU A 57 7.99 -7.05 -6.85
C GLU A 57 6.89 -6.29 -7.60
N ALA A 58 6.32 -5.22 -7.02
CA ALA A 58 5.31 -4.42 -7.71
C ALA A 58 5.88 -3.78 -8.99
N VAL A 59 7.10 -3.27 -8.94
CA VAL A 59 7.79 -2.66 -10.09
C VAL A 59 8.13 -3.72 -11.14
N GLU A 60 8.72 -4.84 -10.72
CA GLU A 60 9.08 -5.94 -11.62
C GLU A 60 7.85 -6.55 -12.31
N ALA A 61 6.77 -6.79 -11.55
CA ALA A 61 5.53 -7.33 -12.07
C ALA A 61 4.86 -6.36 -13.06
N LEU A 62 4.89 -5.05 -12.78
CA LEU A 62 4.40 -4.00 -13.67
C LEU A 62 5.17 -4.00 -15.00
N LEU A 63 6.51 -4.01 -14.94
CA LEU A 63 7.37 -4.03 -16.11
C LEU A 63 7.19 -5.31 -16.94
N ALA A 64 7.06 -6.47 -16.27
CA ALA A 64 6.83 -7.76 -16.90
C ALA A 64 5.36 -8.03 -17.29
N LYS A 65 4.43 -7.08 -17.04
CA LYS A 65 2.99 -7.19 -17.32
C LYS A 65 2.35 -8.46 -16.73
N ARG A 66 2.80 -8.87 -15.54
CA ARG A 66 2.29 -10.04 -14.82
C ARG A 66 1.60 -9.61 -13.52
N PRO A 67 0.73 -10.45 -12.92
CA PRO A 67 0.23 -10.17 -11.59
C PRO A 67 1.37 -10.19 -10.57
N ALA A 68 1.34 -9.22 -9.65
CA ALA A 68 2.29 -9.12 -8.55
C ALA A 68 1.93 -10.08 -7.40
N GLN A 69 2.94 -10.59 -6.70
CA GLN A 69 2.80 -11.53 -5.59
C GLN A 69 3.38 -10.93 -4.30
N PHE A 70 2.53 -10.34 -3.48
CA PHE A 70 2.97 -9.68 -2.24
C PHE A 70 3.05 -10.65 -1.07
N GLN A 71 4.15 -10.55 -0.31
CA GLN A 71 4.41 -11.40 0.86
C GLN A 71 4.28 -10.61 2.18
N GLY A 72 4.09 -9.30 2.12
CA GLY A 72 3.98 -8.44 3.31
C GLY A 72 5.32 -8.20 4.00
N ARG A 73 6.43 -8.19 3.25
CA ARG A 73 7.79 -8.00 3.75
C ARG A 73 8.54 -6.88 3.02
#